data_AF-A0A2G9TL19-F1
#
_entry.id   AF-A0A2G9TL19-F1
#
_cell.length_a   1.000
_cell.length_b   1.000
_cell.length_c   1.000
_cell.angle_alpha   90.00
_cell.angle_beta   90.00
_cell.angle_gamma   90.00
#
_symmetry.space_group_name_H-M   'P 1'
#
loop_
_entity.id
_entity.type
_entity.pdbx_description
1 polymer ?
#
loop_
_entity_poly.entity_id
_entity_poly.type
_entity_poly.pdbx_seq_one_letter_code
_entity_poly.pdbx_strand_id
1 'polypeptide(L)'
;ADSFSPYWQFSNADSSRLASRFDAETATLLTFMQLTLPGALSLYYGQELGLTNVGNPPSPRGIMQWAPSGNDHHGFLSSSEANIGKLFFAESDNTDEQDNFEIYQKLARMRQRDEALIVGSTVRHTLEGDVIIYSRYVKGENGTCVGT
;
A
#
# COMPACT_ATOMS: atom_id res chain seq x y z
N ALA A 1 23.48 15.12 -16.80
CA ALA A 1 22.01 15.25 -16.86
C ALA A 1 21.51 14.95 -15.47
N ASP A 2 20.84 15.90 -14.82
CA ASP A 2 20.39 15.74 -13.45
C ASP A 2 19.50 14.50 -13.34
N SER A 3 19.96 13.50 -12.58
CA SER A 3 19.24 12.24 -12.42
C SER A 3 18.10 12.45 -11.43
N PHE A 4 16.94 12.88 -11.93
CA PHE A 4 15.74 12.94 -11.11
C PHE A 4 15.29 11.53 -10.76
N SER A 5 15.16 11.25 -9.46
CA SER A 5 14.57 10.00 -8.97
C SER A 5 13.06 10.16 -8.86
N PRO A 6 12.26 9.26 -9.46
CA PRO A 6 10.81 9.31 -9.32
C PRO A 6 10.38 9.05 -7.87
N TYR A 7 9.27 9.67 -7.48
CA TYR A 7 8.63 9.52 -6.18
C TYR A 7 7.15 9.20 -6.35
N TRP A 8 6.70 8.12 -5.69
CA TRP A 8 5.32 7.63 -5.82
C TRP A 8 4.57 7.74 -4.49
N GLN A 9 3.51 8.54 -4.47
CA GLN A 9 2.58 8.65 -3.36
C GLN A 9 1.15 8.52 -3.91
N PHE A 10 0.43 7.49 -3.48
CA PHE A 10 -0.96 7.28 -3.91
C PHE A 10 -1.97 7.79 -2.88
N SER A 11 -1.60 7.88 -1.60
CA SER A 11 -2.45 8.39 -0.55
C SER A 11 -1.64 9.14 0.50
N ASN A 12 -2.30 10.01 1.26
CA ASN A 12 -1.72 10.81 2.35
C ASN A 12 -2.84 11.31 3.28
N ALA A 13 -2.49 12.12 4.27
CA ALA A 13 -3.44 12.64 5.26
C ALA A 13 -4.49 13.61 4.71
N ASP A 14 -4.33 14.10 3.48
CA ASP A 14 -5.22 15.08 2.84
C ASP A 14 -6.01 14.46 1.68
N SER A 15 -5.70 13.21 1.30
CA SER A 15 -6.35 12.47 0.23
C SER A 15 -7.07 11.25 0.80
N SER A 16 -8.26 10.94 0.28
CA SER A 16 -8.98 9.71 0.65
C SER A 16 -8.09 8.48 0.56
N ARG A 17 -8.22 7.52 1.49
CA ARG A 17 -7.49 6.24 1.46
C ARG A 17 -7.81 5.44 0.19
N LEU A 18 -6.87 4.58 -0.23
CA LEU A 18 -7.02 3.78 -1.46
C LEU A 18 -8.26 2.88 -1.42
N ALA A 19 -8.46 2.15 -0.33
CA ALA A 19 -9.60 1.26 -0.14
C ALA A 19 -10.96 1.98 -0.01
N SER A 20 -10.97 3.32 0.06
CA SER A 20 -12.19 4.12 -0.04
C SER A 20 -12.43 4.73 -1.41
N ARG A 21 -11.39 4.79 -2.25
CA ARG A 21 -11.51 5.27 -3.64
C ARG A 21 -11.75 4.13 -4.62
N PHE A 22 -11.27 2.94 -4.28
CA PHE A 22 -11.35 1.73 -5.08
C PHE A 22 -11.84 0.57 -4.22
N ASP A 23 -12.29 -0.50 -4.86
CA ASP A 23 -12.57 -1.77 -4.19
C ASP A 23 -11.29 -2.36 -3.56
N ALA A 24 -11.46 -3.33 -2.66
CA ALA A 24 -10.37 -3.91 -1.89
C ALA A 24 -9.29 -4.54 -2.77
N GLU A 25 -9.69 -5.24 -3.84
CA GLU A 25 -8.76 -5.93 -4.75
C GLU A 25 -7.91 -4.92 -5.52
N THR A 26 -8.54 -3.88 -6.08
CA THR A 26 -7.85 -2.78 -6.76
C THR A 26 -6.94 -2.00 -5.82
N ALA A 27 -7.34 -1.75 -4.57
CA ALA A 27 -6.51 -1.07 -3.58
C ALA A 27 -5.23 -1.88 -3.24
N THR A 28 -5.36 -3.20 -3.12
CA THR A 28 -4.23 -4.12 -2.92
C THR A 28 -3.32 -4.13 -4.15
N LEU A 29 -3.87 -4.19 -5.37
CA LEU A 29 -3.09 -4.11 -6.61
C LEU A 29 -2.33 -2.78 -6.75
N LEU A 30 -2.94 -1.66 -6.38
CA LEU A 30 -2.26 -0.36 -6.38
C LEU A 30 -1.10 -0.32 -5.37
N THR A 31 -1.26 -0.95 -4.21
CA THR A 31 -0.17 -1.08 -3.24
C THR A 31 0.96 -1.97 -3.77
N PHE A 32 0.62 -3.08 -4.44
CA PHE A 32 1.59 -3.91 -5.14
C PHE A 32 2.35 -3.12 -6.22
N MET A 33 1.63 -2.33 -7.02
CA MET A 33 2.22 -1.47 -8.05
C MET A 33 3.19 -0.48 -7.42
N GLN A 34 2.79 0.20 -6.34
CA GLN A 34 3.63 1.17 -5.66
C GLN A 34 4.94 0.56 -5.13
N LEU A 35 4.89 -0.68 -4.63
CA LEU A 35 6.06 -1.43 -4.14
C LEU A 35 6.97 -1.97 -5.24
N THR A 36 6.56 -1.97 -6.51
CA THR A 36 7.33 -2.50 -7.64
C THR A 36 7.76 -1.41 -8.64
N LEU A 37 7.26 -0.19 -8.50
CA LEU A 37 7.69 0.98 -9.29
C LEU A 37 9.11 1.45 -8.92
N PRO A 38 9.87 2.06 -9.84
CA PRO A 38 11.23 2.52 -9.58
C PRO A 38 11.25 3.74 -8.66
N GLY A 39 12.34 3.94 -7.92
CA GLY A 39 12.58 5.15 -7.13
C GLY A 39 12.04 5.09 -5.69
N ALA A 40 11.71 6.26 -5.16
CA ALA A 40 11.20 6.41 -3.80
C ALA A 40 9.67 6.22 -3.76
N LEU A 41 9.17 5.72 -2.64
CA LEU A 41 7.74 5.56 -2.42
C LEU A 41 7.34 6.08 -1.05
N SER A 42 6.10 6.53 -0.93
CA SER A 42 5.48 6.93 0.34
C SER A 42 4.17 6.21 0.50
N LEU A 43 4.13 5.33 1.50
CA LEU A 43 2.94 4.60 1.91
C LEU A 43 2.33 5.33 3.10
N TYR A 44 1.02 5.53 3.05
CA TYR A 44 0.29 6.08 4.18
C TYR A 44 -0.09 4.93 5.12
N TYR A 45 0.01 5.14 6.44
CA TYR A 45 -0.23 4.07 7.43
C TYR A 45 -1.62 3.45 7.27
N GLY A 46 -1.71 2.14 7.47
CA GLY A 46 -2.92 1.37 7.25
C GLY A 46 -3.23 1.06 5.78
N GLN A 47 -2.45 1.56 4.81
CA GLN A 47 -2.57 1.12 3.42
C GLN A 47 -2.18 -0.37 3.28
N GLU A 48 -1.20 -0.82 4.07
CA GLU A 48 -0.77 -2.20 4.22
C GLU A 48 -1.85 -3.13 4.79
N LEU A 49 -2.81 -2.58 5.53
CA LEU A 49 -3.99 -3.30 6.04
C LEU A 49 -5.21 -3.12 5.13
N GLY A 50 -5.17 -2.19 4.16
CA GLY A 50 -6.34 -1.85 3.36
C GLY A 50 -7.36 -0.98 4.10
N LEU A 51 -6.94 -0.19 5.10
CA LEU A 51 -7.85 0.65 5.87
C LEU A 51 -8.60 1.65 4.98
N THR A 52 -9.87 1.86 5.31
CA THR A 52 -10.78 2.81 4.68
C THR A 52 -10.85 4.12 5.45
N ASN A 53 -11.46 5.15 4.88
CA ASN A 53 -11.78 6.39 5.58
C ASN A 53 -12.81 6.11 6.68
N VAL A 54 -12.75 6.92 7.75
CA VAL A 54 -13.66 6.82 8.90
C VAL A 54 -14.49 8.07 9.08
N GLY A 55 -15.59 7.93 9.81
CA GLY A 55 -16.43 9.05 10.24
C GLY A 55 -17.32 9.63 9.14
N ASN A 56 -18.10 10.64 9.52
CA ASN A 56 -18.97 11.41 8.64
C ASN A 56 -18.84 12.91 8.98
N PRO A 57 -18.24 13.75 8.11
CA PRO A 57 -17.76 13.43 6.76
C PRO A 57 -16.54 12.48 6.77
N PRO A 58 -16.32 11.71 5.69
CA PRO A 58 -15.26 10.70 5.63
C PRO A 58 -13.88 11.36 5.71
N SER A 59 -13.05 10.85 6.61
CA SER A 59 -11.70 11.33 6.87
C SER A 59 -10.67 10.22 6.68
N PRO A 60 -9.55 10.46 5.97
CA PRO A 60 -8.45 9.50 5.88
C PRO A 60 -7.64 9.41 7.18
N ARG A 61 -7.85 10.32 8.13
CA ARG A 61 -7.06 10.46 9.37
C ARG A 61 -7.57 9.59 10.53
N GLY A 62 -8.21 8.46 10.22
CA GLY A 62 -8.65 7.48 11.22
C GLY A 62 -7.47 6.84 11.96
N ILE A 63 -7.66 6.39 13.18
CA ILE A 63 -6.59 5.79 13.99
C ILE A 63 -6.03 4.50 13.39
N MET A 64 -4.82 4.07 13.79
CA MET A 64 -4.29 2.78 13.36
C MET A 64 -4.98 1.63 14.10
N GLN A 65 -5.34 0.56 13.38
CA GLN A 65 -5.84 -0.68 13.98
C GLN A 65 -4.63 -1.60 14.27
N TRP A 66 -4.32 -1.82 15.54
CA TRP A 66 -3.23 -2.70 15.97
C TRP A 66 -3.71 -4.13 16.21
N ALA A 67 -4.96 -4.29 16.59
CA ALA A 67 -5.65 -5.57 16.73
C ALA A 67 -6.76 -5.70 15.66
N PRO A 68 -6.96 -6.89 15.09
CA PRO A 68 -7.98 -7.11 14.06
C PRO A 68 -9.40 -6.87 14.60
N SER A 69 -9.62 -7.19 15.88
CA SER A 69 -10.89 -6.99 16.58
C SER A 69 -10.62 -6.64 18.04
N GLY A 70 -11.48 -5.84 18.66
CA GLY A 70 -11.38 -5.51 20.08
C GLY A 70 -12.54 -4.63 20.54
N ASN A 71 -12.61 -4.36 21.84
CA ASN A 71 -13.50 -3.34 22.42
C ASN A 71 -12.70 -2.12 22.92
N ASP A 72 -11.42 -2.04 22.56
CA ASP A 72 -10.43 -1.07 22.98
C ASP A 72 -9.89 -0.25 21.79
N HIS A 73 -10.75 0.01 20.81
CA HIS A 73 -10.39 0.78 19.62
C HIS A 73 -9.30 0.09 18.80
N HIS A 74 -9.47 -1.21 18.55
CA HIS A 74 -8.49 -2.04 17.86
C HIS A 74 -7.07 -1.94 18.47
N GLY A 75 -6.96 -1.90 19.80
CA GLY A 75 -5.68 -1.81 20.52
C GLY A 75 -4.98 -0.44 20.48
N PHE A 76 -5.62 0.62 19.99
CA PHE A 76 -5.03 1.97 19.98
C PHE A 76 -5.13 2.67 21.35
N LEU A 77 -6.24 2.49 22.07
CA LEU A 77 -6.49 3.14 23.35
C LEU A 77 -7.20 2.20 24.32
N SER A 78 -6.56 1.96 25.47
CA SER A 78 -7.11 1.11 26.53
C SER A 78 -8.28 1.72 27.30
N SER A 79 -8.53 3.03 27.17
CA SER A 79 -9.62 3.71 27.88
C SER A 79 -10.87 3.83 27.02
N SER A 80 -12.00 3.35 27.56
CA SER A 80 -13.32 3.39 26.91
C SER A 80 -13.98 4.79 26.90
N GLU A 81 -13.40 5.78 27.59
CA GLU A 81 -14.03 7.09 27.85
C GLU A 81 -13.56 8.23 26.94
N ALA A 82 -12.80 7.93 25.88
CA ALA A 82 -12.29 8.97 25.00
C ALA A 82 -13.36 9.43 23.98
N ASN A 83 -13.75 10.72 24.01
CA ASN A 83 -14.70 11.38 23.08
C ASN A 83 -14.13 11.54 21.64
N ILE A 84 -13.60 10.47 21.07
CA ILE A 84 -12.93 10.43 19.74
C ILE A 84 -13.62 9.45 18.78
N GLY A 85 -14.89 9.12 19.06
CA GLY A 85 -15.78 8.26 18.28
C GLY A 85 -15.69 8.41 16.74
N LYS A 86 -15.43 9.63 16.25
CA LYS A 86 -15.38 9.94 14.82
C LYS A 86 -14.09 9.50 14.11
N LEU A 87 -13.04 9.18 14.86
CA LEU A 87 -11.74 8.75 14.35
C LEU A 87 -11.58 7.22 14.38
N PHE A 88 -12.55 6.52 14.95
CA PHE A 88 -12.53 5.07 15.07
C PHE A 88 -13.26 4.40 13.91
N PHE A 89 -12.78 3.22 13.56
CA PHE A 89 -13.50 2.28 12.75
C PHE A 89 -14.66 1.68 13.57
N ALA A 90 -15.68 1.18 12.89
CA ALA A 90 -16.68 0.38 13.58
C ALA A 90 -16.00 -0.90 14.08
N GLU A 91 -16.11 -1.17 15.38
CA GLU A 91 -15.63 -2.44 15.94
C GLU A 91 -16.38 -3.57 15.24
N SER A 92 -15.64 -4.54 14.71
CA SER A 92 -16.21 -5.71 14.07
C SER A 92 -15.46 -6.96 14.52
N ASP A 93 -16.21 -8.00 14.86
CA ASP A 93 -15.65 -9.32 15.22
C ASP A 93 -15.25 -10.14 13.99
N ASN A 94 -15.25 -9.53 12.80
CA ASN A 94 -14.98 -10.24 11.57
C ASN A 94 -13.47 -10.40 11.37
N THR A 95 -12.98 -11.60 11.67
CA THR A 95 -11.57 -11.99 11.48
C THR A 95 -11.21 -12.30 10.03
N ASP A 96 -12.18 -12.29 9.10
CA ASP A 96 -11.96 -12.63 7.69
C ASP A 96 -11.33 -11.47 6.88
N GLU A 97 -10.69 -10.51 7.55
CA GLU A 97 -9.85 -9.53 6.89
C GLU A 97 -8.68 -10.27 6.24
N GLN A 98 -8.75 -10.42 4.91
CA GLN A 98 -7.68 -10.98 4.10
C GLN A 98 -6.37 -10.31 4.51
N ASP A 99 -5.38 -11.13 4.79
CA ASP A 99 -4.08 -10.77 5.37
C ASP A 99 -3.21 -10.00 4.34
N ASN A 100 -3.72 -8.85 3.88
CA ASN A 100 -3.05 -7.90 2.97
C ASN A 100 -1.67 -7.53 3.52
N PHE A 101 -1.53 -7.55 4.85
CA PHE A 101 -0.29 -7.31 5.54
C PHE A 101 0.80 -8.36 5.20
N GLU A 102 0.46 -9.64 5.13
CA GLU A 102 1.43 -10.68 4.78
C GLU A 102 1.94 -10.51 3.34
N ILE A 103 1.01 -10.19 2.42
CA ILE A 103 1.33 -9.88 1.02
C ILE A 103 2.25 -8.66 0.95
N TYR A 104 1.88 -7.58 1.65
CA TYR A 104 2.68 -6.38 1.77
C TYR A 104 4.10 -6.66 2.28
N GLN A 105 4.24 -7.46 3.34
CA GLN A 105 5.54 -7.85 3.90
C GLN A 105 6.39 -8.61 2.90
N LYS A 106 5.81 -9.57 2.16
CA LYS A 106 6.51 -10.34 1.13
C LYS A 106 7.03 -9.41 0.02
N LEU A 107 6.22 -8.46 -0.43
CA LEU A 107 6.59 -7.49 -1.47
C LEU A 107 7.63 -6.48 -1.01
N ALA A 108 7.49 -5.96 0.21
CA ALA A 108 8.48 -5.06 0.80
C ALA A 108 9.85 -5.76 0.93
N ARG A 109 9.86 -7.04 1.36
CA ARG A 109 11.07 -7.86 1.40
C ARG A 109 11.64 -8.14 0.01
N MET A 110 10.78 -8.41 -0.97
CA MET A 110 11.20 -8.62 -2.37
C MET A 110 11.87 -7.34 -2.91
N ARG A 111 11.27 -6.16 -2.71
CA ARG A 111 11.86 -4.87 -3.11
C ARG A 111 13.24 -4.62 -2.49
N GLN A 112 13.49 -5.09 -1.28
CA GLN A 112 14.78 -4.93 -0.59
C GLN A 112 15.87 -5.89 -1.08
N ARG A 113 15.51 -6.99 -1.75
CA ARG A 113 16.43 -8.05 -2.14
C ARG A 113 16.64 -8.16 -3.64
N ASP A 114 15.61 -7.83 -4.41
CA ASP A 114 15.61 -7.98 -5.86
C ASP A 114 16.31 -6.79 -6.53
N GLU A 115 17.40 -7.07 -7.25
CA GLU A 115 18.21 -6.04 -7.91
C GLU A 115 17.40 -5.29 -8.98
N ALA A 116 16.49 -5.97 -9.69
CA ALA A 116 15.65 -5.35 -10.70
C ALA A 116 14.64 -4.36 -10.09
N LEU A 117 14.14 -4.62 -8.89
CA LEU A 117 13.28 -3.68 -8.17
C LEU A 117 14.07 -2.50 -7.58
N ILE A 118 15.29 -2.74 -7.08
CA ILE A 118 16.13 -1.69 -6.45
C ILE A 118 16.69 -0.73 -7.50
N VAL A 119 17.40 -1.23 -8.51
CA VAL A 119 18.14 -0.42 -9.50
C VAL A 119 17.71 -0.67 -10.94
N GLY A 120 16.94 -1.73 -11.20
CA GLY A 120 16.55 -2.11 -12.55
C GLY A 120 15.74 -1.04 -13.27
N SER A 121 15.94 -0.98 -14.59
CA SER A 121 15.19 -0.12 -15.49
C SER A 121 13.74 -0.59 -15.62
N THR A 122 12.81 0.34 -15.86
CA THR A 122 11.40 0.03 -16.09
C THR A 122 11.05 0.22 -17.55
N VAL A 123 10.48 -0.81 -18.18
CA VAL A 123 9.87 -0.70 -19.51
C VAL A 123 8.38 -0.94 -19.36
N ARG A 124 7.59 0.05 -19.78
CA ARG A 124 6.13 -0.05 -19.84
C ARG A 124 5.72 -0.68 -21.17
N HIS A 125 4.83 -1.66 -21.12
CA HIS A 125 4.20 -2.24 -22.30
C HIS A 125 2.88 -1.52 -22.63
N THR A 126 2.31 -1.82 -23.79
CA THR A 126 1.01 -1.27 -24.21
C THR A 126 -0.10 -1.67 -23.24
N LEU A 127 -1.03 -0.74 -22.99
CA LEU A 127 -2.26 -1.04 -22.28
C LEU A 127 -3.15 -1.88 -23.19
N GLU A 128 -3.56 -3.06 -22.73
CA GLU A 128 -4.46 -3.94 -23.45
C GLU A 128 -5.73 -4.17 -22.62
N GLY A 129 -6.84 -3.56 -23.03
CA GLY A 129 -8.06 -3.51 -22.23
C GLY A 129 -7.81 -2.87 -20.86
N ASP A 130 -8.07 -3.63 -19.80
CA ASP A 130 -7.92 -3.21 -18.41
C ASP A 130 -6.59 -3.67 -17.76
N VAL A 131 -5.66 -4.22 -18.55
CA VAL A 131 -4.40 -4.79 -18.04
C VAL A 131 -3.22 -3.86 -18.30
N ILE A 132 -2.56 -3.45 -17.22
CA ILE A 132 -1.29 -2.69 -17.28
C ILE A 132 -0.13 -3.65 -17.07
N ILE A 133 0.79 -3.69 -18.03
CA ILE A 133 2.00 -4.52 -17.97
C ILE A 133 3.24 -3.60 -17.97
N TYR A 134 4.14 -3.83 -17.03
CA TYR A 134 5.48 -3.25 -17.05
C TYR A 134 6.48 -4.27 -16.54
N SER A 135 7.71 -4.18 -17.03
CA SER A 135 8.80 -5.06 -16.67
C SER A 135 9.91 -4.26 -16.00
N ARG A 136 10.46 -4.82 -14.92
CA ARG A 136 11.68 -4.34 -14.26
C ARG A 136 12.81 -5.30 -14.62
N TYR A 137 13.94 -4.78 -15.09
CA TYR A 137 15.09 -5.62 -15.42
C TYR A 137 16.41 -4.91 -15.14
N VAL A 138 17.42 -5.71 -14.82
CA VAL A 138 18.82 -5.27 -14.79
C VAL A 138 19.48 -5.75 -16.08
N LYS A 139 20.23 -4.88 -16.74
CA LYS A 139 21.01 -5.26 -17.92
C LYS A 139 22.29 -5.93 -17.43
N GLY A 140 22.49 -7.21 -17.76
CA GLY A 140 23.73 -7.91 -17.44
C GLY A 140 24.91 -7.37 -18.26
N GLU A 141 26.14 -7.62 -17.80
CA GLU A 141 27.39 -7.17 -18.45
C GLU A 141 27.49 -7.59 -19.93
N ASN A 142 26.87 -8.72 -20.31
CA ASN A 142 26.86 -9.26 -21.67
C ASN A 142 25.71 -8.72 -22.55
N GLY A 143 24.95 -7.74 -22.09
CA GLY A 143 23.80 -7.18 -22.82
C GLY A 143 22.55 -8.07 -22.82
N THR A 144 22.62 -9.26 -22.23
CA THR A 144 21.46 -10.10 -21.94
C THR A 144 20.74 -9.58 -20.69
N CYS A 145 19.41 -9.53 -20.74
CA CYS A 145 18.59 -9.24 -19.57
C CYS A 145 18.65 -10.44 -18.61
N VAL A 146 19.06 -10.19 -17.37
CA VAL A 146 19.03 -11.20 -16.31
C VAL A 146 17.81 -10.85 -15.46
N GLY A 147 16.82 -11.74 -15.47
CA GLY A 147 15.75 -11.76 -14.48
C GLY A 147 16.00 -12.96 -13.59
N THR A 148 16.08 -12.75 -12.28
CA THR A 148 16.00 -13.85 -11.30
C THR A 148 14.57 -14.34 -11.17
#